data_AF-A0A059LE40-F1
#
_entry.id   AF-A0A059LE40-F1
#
_cell.length_a   1.000
_cell.length_b   1.000
_cell.length_c   1.000
_cell.angle_alpha   90.00
_cell.angle_beta   90.00
_cell.angle_gamma   90.00
#
_symmetry.space_group_name_H-M   'P 1'
#
loop_
_entity.id
_entity.type
_entity.pdbx_description
1 polymer ?
#
loop_
_entity_poly.entity_id
_entity_poly.type
_entity_poly.pdbx_seq_one_letter_code
_entity_poly.pdbx_strand_id
1 'polypeptide(L)'
;ILSDTLDMQISFAKLHTLRQSHKAQKSPVHRSSKYLYFMEQRPNANYSTIVRKRAALGDATPAAENLEPFEEFETVVDFQRESKGYTYFSVMDLEISPDDHLLVYNLDTTGNEVGKLFIYNMTSKTHYLKSPIEVQPGVDFECVCYFR
;
A
#
# COMPACT_ATOMS: atom_id res chain seq x y z
N ILE A 1 -5.11 33.92 -19.16
CA ILE A 1 -4.47 32.89 -20.03
C ILE A 1 -5.02 31.50 -19.73
N LEU A 2 -5.16 31.06 -18.46
CA LEU A 2 -5.75 29.74 -18.16
C LEU A 2 -7.30 29.70 -18.22
N SER A 3 -7.96 30.85 -18.17
CA SER A 3 -9.44 30.99 -18.17
C SER A 3 -10.12 30.29 -19.35
N ASP A 4 -9.54 30.40 -20.54
CA ASP A 4 -10.18 29.98 -21.79
C ASP A 4 -10.16 28.46 -21.98
N THR A 5 -9.46 27.76 -21.07
CA THR A 5 -9.36 26.29 -21.06
C THR A 5 -10.05 25.66 -19.84
N LEU A 6 -10.66 26.44 -18.96
CA LEU A 6 -11.19 25.96 -17.68
C LEU A 6 -12.24 24.85 -17.87
N ASP A 7 -13.19 25.03 -18.79
CA ASP A 7 -14.23 24.04 -19.06
C ASP A 7 -13.65 22.72 -19.60
N MET A 8 -12.60 22.82 -20.42
CA MET A 8 -11.87 21.67 -20.93
C MET A 8 -11.14 20.93 -19.80
N GLN A 9 -10.45 21.65 -18.92
CA GLN A 9 -9.76 21.09 -17.75
C GLN A 9 -10.75 20.36 -16.82
N ILE A 10 -11.90 20.98 -16.53
CA ILE A 10 -12.96 20.38 -15.72
C ILE A 10 -13.50 19.10 -16.38
N SER A 11 -13.72 19.13 -17.69
CA SER A 11 -14.21 17.97 -18.44
C SER A 11 -13.22 16.81 -18.42
N PHE A 12 -11.93 17.09 -18.60
CA PHE A 12 -10.88 16.08 -18.49
C PHE A 12 -10.77 15.49 -17.08
N ALA A 13 -10.82 16.33 -16.05
CA ALA A 13 -10.79 15.87 -14.66
C ALA A 13 -11.95 14.92 -14.36
N LYS A 14 -13.18 15.29 -14.75
CA LYS A 14 -14.37 14.44 -14.60
C LYS A 14 -14.23 13.11 -15.33
N LEU A 15 -13.78 13.13 -16.59
CA LEU A 15 -13.56 11.91 -17.38
C LEU A 15 -12.52 10.99 -16.73
N HIS A 16 -11.43 11.57 -16.21
CA HIS A 16 -10.37 10.82 -15.53
C HIS A 16 -10.86 10.15 -14.25
N THR A 17 -11.57 10.90 -13.40
CA THR A 17 -12.20 10.35 -12.19
C THR A 17 -13.17 9.21 -12.52
N LEU A 18 -14.01 9.40 -13.54
CA LEU A 18 -14.95 8.37 -13.98
C LEU A 18 -14.21 7.08 -14.34
N ARG A 19 -13.18 7.16 -15.19
CA ARG A 19 -12.38 5.98 -15.62
C ARG A 19 -11.69 5.25 -14.47
N GLN A 20 -11.25 5.96 -13.44
CA GLN A 20 -10.60 5.36 -12.26
C GLN A 20 -11.60 4.71 -11.30
N SER A 21 -12.88 5.08 -11.34
CA SER A 21 -13.87 4.73 -10.31
C SER A 21 -14.46 3.30 -10.37
N HIS A 22 -14.01 2.45 -11.30
CA HIS A 22 -14.87 1.35 -11.75
C HIS A 22 -14.88 0.06 -10.92
N LYS A 23 -13.99 -0.16 -9.95
CA LYS A 23 -14.05 -1.25 -8.94
C LYS A 23 -12.85 -1.19 -8.01
N ALA A 24 -12.96 -1.83 -6.84
CA ALA A 24 -11.77 -2.12 -6.04
C ALA A 24 -10.84 -3.04 -6.85
N GLN A 25 -9.59 -2.64 -7.03
CA GLN A 25 -8.57 -3.47 -7.68
C GLN A 25 -7.65 -4.05 -6.62
N LYS A 26 -7.31 -5.32 -6.76
CA LYS A 26 -6.33 -5.98 -5.90
C LYS A 26 -5.12 -6.36 -6.75
N SER A 27 -3.93 -6.36 -6.17
CA SER A 27 -2.72 -6.85 -6.82
C SER A 27 -1.90 -7.63 -5.80
N PRO A 28 -1.46 -8.85 -6.12
CA PRO A 28 -0.68 -9.65 -5.18
C PRO A 28 0.65 -8.97 -4.87
N VAL A 29 1.05 -8.97 -3.60
CA VAL A 29 2.32 -8.37 -3.15
C VAL A 29 3.23 -9.34 -2.40
N HIS A 30 2.66 -10.31 -1.67
CA HIS A 30 3.44 -11.28 -0.91
C HIS A 30 2.64 -12.57 -0.67
N ARG A 31 3.34 -13.67 -0.41
CA ARG A 31 2.77 -14.96 -0.02
C ARG A 31 3.62 -15.60 1.06
N SER A 32 2.95 -16.09 2.08
CA SER A 32 3.53 -16.96 3.10
C SER A 32 2.80 -18.32 3.13
N SER A 33 3.19 -19.19 4.06
CA SER A 33 2.48 -20.45 4.31
C SER A 33 1.09 -20.25 4.93
N LYS A 34 0.83 -19.09 5.56
CA LYS A 34 -0.42 -18.80 6.27
C LYS A 34 -1.30 -17.81 5.53
N TYR A 35 -0.73 -16.91 4.75
CA TYR A 35 -1.45 -15.77 4.17
C TYR A 35 -1.06 -15.46 2.72
N LEU A 36 -2.03 -14.92 1.99
CA LEU A 36 -1.85 -14.25 0.71
C LEU A 36 -2.11 -12.76 0.92
N TYR A 37 -1.17 -11.92 0.48
CA TYR A 37 -1.22 -10.47 0.66
C TYR A 37 -1.47 -9.78 -0.66
N PHE A 38 -2.30 -8.73 -0.59
CA PHE A 38 -2.68 -7.92 -1.73
C PHE A 38 -2.60 -6.45 -1.37
N MET A 39 -2.22 -5.63 -2.36
CA MET A 39 -2.48 -4.21 -2.36
C MET A 39 -3.87 -3.99 -2.95
N GLU A 40 -4.76 -3.38 -2.18
CA GLU A 40 -6.13 -3.06 -2.56
C GLU A 40 -6.27 -1.54 -2.83
N GLN A 41 -6.59 -1.19 -4.07
CA GLN A 41 -7.03 0.15 -4.44
C GLN A 41 -8.56 0.22 -4.33
N ARG A 42 -9.08 0.90 -3.30
CA ARG A 42 -10.52 1.06 -3.08
C ARG A 42 -11.10 2.19 -3.94
N PRO A 43 -12.39 2.12 -4.32
CA PRO A 43 -13.03 3.20 -5.05
C PRO A 43 -12.92 4.52 -4.28
N ASN A 44 -12.51 5.59 -4.96
CA ASN A 44 -12.34 6.94 -4.40
C ASN A 44 -11.29 7.08 -3.29
N ALA A 45 -10.44 6.07 -3.05
CA ALA A 45 -9.29 6.21 -2.18
C ALA A 45 -8.12 6.82 -2.95
N ASN A 46 -7.36 7.72 -2.30
CA ASN A 46 -6.14 8.29 -2.88
C ASN A 46 -4.94 7.34 -2.71
N TYR A 47 -4.99 6.47 -1.70
CA TYR A 47 -3.91 5.54 -1.37
C TYR A 47 -4.45 4.12 -1.20
N SER A 48 -3.61 3.15 -1.51
CA SER A 48 -3.92 1.73 -1.40
C SER A 48 -3.94 1.25 0.05
N THR A 49 -4.57 0.11 0.28
CA THR A 49 -4.58 -0.60 1.56
C THR A 49 -3.88 -1.95 1.39
N ILE A 50 -2.99 -2.35 2.30
CA ILE A 50 -2.50 -3.73 2.31
C ILE A 50 -3.51 -4.59 3.04
N VAL A 51 -3.97 -5.63 2.38
CA VAL A 51 -4.93 -6.59 2.90
C VAL A 51 -4.39 -8.01 2.78
N ARG A 52 -4.90 -8.94 3.59
CA ARG A 52 -4.53 -10.34 3.52
C ARG A 52 -5.72 -11.26 3.70
N LYS A 53 -5.62 -12.48 3.15
CA LYS A 53 -6.51 -13.60 3.44
C LYS A 53 -5.69 -14.83 3.82
N ARG A 54 -6.30 -15.79 4.53
CA ARG A 54 -5.63 -17.07 4.81
C ARG A 54 -5.33 -17.80 3.49
N ALA A 55 -4.14 -18.39 3.40
CA ALA A 55 -3.78 -19.28 2.31
C ALA A 55 -4.39 -20.67 2.55
N ALA A 56 -5.09 -21.24 1.57
CA ALA A 56 -5.46 -22.65 1.60
C ALA A 56 -4.25 -23.53 1.23
N LEU A 57 -4.31 -24.81 1.63
CA LEU A 57 -3.24 -25.76 1.35
C LEU A 57 -3.10 -25.94 -0.16
N GLY A 58 -1.96 -25.53 -0.73
CA GLY A 58 -1.69 -25.63 -2.17
C GLY A 58 -2.09 -24.40 -2.99
N ASP A 59 -2.60 -23.33 -2.37
CA ASP A 59 -2.92 -22.08 -3.09
C ASP A 59 -1.66 -21.48 -3.70
N ALA A 60 -1.62 -21.39 -5.03
CA ALA A 60 -0.78 -20.41 -5.70
C ALA A 60 -1.37 -19.01 -5.46
N THR A 61 -0.53 -17.97 -5.45
CA THR A 61 -1.04 -16.59 -5.37
C THR A 61 -1.94 -16.34 -6.60
N PRO A 62 -3.26 -16.19 -6.44
CA PRO A 62 -4.14 -16.04 -7.58
C PRO A 62 -3.88 -14.68 -8.24
N ALA A 63 -3.97 -14.64 -9.57
CA ALA A 63 -4.16 -13.38 -10.27
C ALA A 63 -5.42 -12.69 -9.71
N ALA A 64 -5.41 -11.36 -9.64
CA ALA A 64 -6.49 -10.59 -9.01
C ALA A 64 -7.87 -10.82 -9.65
N GLU A 65 -7.89 -11.23 -10.93
CA GLU A 65 -9.07 -11.61 -11.70
C GLU A 65 -9.73 -12.92 -11.24
N ASN A 66 -9.02 -13.75 -10.48
CA ASN A 66 -9.49 -15.03 -9.95
C ASN A 66 -9.89 -14.96 -8.47
N LEU A 67 -10.04 -13.75 -7.91
CA LEU A 67 -10.53 -13.58 -6.55
C LEU A 67 -12.06 -13.67 -6.55
N GLU A 68 -12.59 -14.54 -5.70
CA GLU A 68 -14.04 -14.67 -5.53
C GLU A 68 -14.62 -13.34 -4.97
N PRO A 69 -15.78 -12.87 -5.46
CA PRO A 69 -16.33 -11.56 -5.08
C PRO A 69 -16.62 -11.37 -3.58
N PHE A 70 -16.69 -12.46 -2.82
CA PHE A 70 -17.11 -12.49 -1.42
C PHE A 70 -16.01 -12.97 -0.46
N GLU A 71 -14.75 -13.00 -0.87
CA GLU A 71 -13.66 -13.32 0.05
C GLU A 71 -13.50 -12.24 1.11
N GLU A 72 -13.44 -12.65 2.38
CA GLU A 72 -13.14 -11.74 3.48
C GLU A 72 -11.62 -11.52 3.59
N PHE A 73 -11.22 -10.25 3.50
CA PHE A 73 -9.84 -9.82 3.68
C PHE A 73 -9.68 -9.06 4.99
N GLU A 74 -8.61 -9.36 5.72
CA GLU A 74 -8.17 -8.59 6.88
C GLU A 74 -7.34 -7.39 6.40
N THR A 75 -7.61 -6.19 6.91
CA THR A 75 -6.74 -5.03 6.69
C THR A 75 -5.47 -5.15 7.52
N VAL A 76 -4.32 -5.08 6.86
CA VAL A 76 -2.99 -5.07 7.48
C VAL A 76 -2.57 -3.63 7.81
N VAL A 77 -2.52 -2.77 6.79
CA VAL A 77 -2.24 -1.33 6.93
C VAL A 77 -3.09 -0.54 5.94
N ASP A 78 -3.62 0.59 6.40
CA ASP A 78 -4.42 1.52 5.59
C ASP A 78 -3.65 2.82 5.38
N PHE A 79 -3.01 2.96 4.21
CA PHE A 79 -2.23 4.15 3.91
C PHE A 79 -3.08 5.41 3.72
N GLN A 80 -4.39 5.28 3.46
CA GLN A 80 -5.29 6.43 3.46
C GLN A 80 -5.47 7.01 4.86
N ARG A 81 -5.37 6.15 5.89
CA ARG A 81 -5.34 6.59 7.29
C ARG A 81 -3.98 7.14 7.67
N GLU A 82 -2.89 6.47 7.28
CA GLU A 82 -1.51 6.92 7.56
C GLU A 82 -1.21 8.28 6.90
N SER A 83 -1.80 8.59 5.75
CA SER A 83 -1.59 9.86 5.06
C SER A 83 -2.22 11.07 5.77
N LYS A 84 -3.04 10.87 6.82
CA LYS A 84 -3.75 11.97 7.47
C LYS A 84 -2.77 12.91 8.18
N GLY A 85 -2.85 14.20 7.85
CA GLY A 85 -2.00 15.23 8.44
C GLY A 85 -0.77 15.59 7.60
N TYR A 86 -0.53 14.87 6.51
CA TYR A 86 0.51 15.21 5.55
C TYR A 86 -0.08 15.92 4.32
N THR A 87 0.65 16.91 3.81
CA THR A 87 0.31 17.61 2.56
C THR A 87 0.79 16.86 1.33
N TYR A 88 1.80 16.01 1.48
CA TYR A 88 2.31 15.05 0.49
C TYR A 88 2.51 13.70 1.18
N PHE A 89 2.22 12.60 0.49
CA PHE A 89 2.43 11.25 1.03
C PHE A 89 2.68 10.29 -0.13
N SER A 90 3.77 9.53 -0.04
CA SER A 90 4.12 8.51 -1.02
C SER A 90 4.68 7.29 -0.28
N VAL A 91 4.18 6.11 -0.61
CA VAL A 91 4.78 4.83 -0.18
C VAL A 91 5.83 4.49 -1.24
N MET A 92 7.10 4.52 -0.85
CA MET A 92 8.20 4.27 -1.77
C MET A 92 8.45 2.77 -1.96
N ASP A 93 8.47 2.03 -0.86
CA ASP A 93 8.74 0.60 -0.85
C ASP A 93 8.06 -0.09 0.36
N LEU A 94 7.85 -1.40 0.26
CA LEU A 94 7.30 -2.22 1.35
C LEU A 94 7.75 -3.68 1.25
N GLU A 95 7.97 -4.31 2.40
CA GLU A 95 8.30 -5.71 2.50
C GLU A 95 7.60 -6.36 3.70
N ILE A 96 7.10 -7.58 3.52
CA ILE A 96 6.42 -8.38 4.54
C ILE A 96 7.37 -9.48 4.98
N SER A 97 7.56 -9.64 6.29
CA SER A 97 8.44 -10.68 6.81
C SER A 97 7.89 -12.08 6.53
N PRO A 98 8.76 -13.08 6.26
CA PRO A 98 8.33 -14.45 5.94
C PRO A 98 7.51 -15.14 7.05
N ASP A 99 7.61 -14.66 8.28
CA ASP A 99 6.92 -15.19 9.46
C ASP A 99 5.55 -14.56 9.73
N ASP A 100 5.13 -13.60 8.90
CA ASP A 100 3.86 -12.86 8.97
C ASP A 100 3.69 -11.95 10.21
N HIS A 101 4.80 -11.52 10.84
CA HIS A 101 4.74 -10.67 12.02
C HIS A 101 5.07 -9.20 11.74
N LEU A 102 5.88 -8.89 10.74
CA LEU A 102 6.37 -7.55 10.45
C LEU A 102 6.02 -7.10 9.04
N LEU A 103 5.60 -5.85 8.93
CA LEU A 103 5.57 -5.10 7.69
C LEU A 103 6.58 -3.97 7.83
N VAL A 104 7.54 -3.91 6.92
CA VAL A 104 8.47 -2.79 6.80
C VAL A 104 8.02 -1.96 5.61
N TYR A 105 7.98 -0.64 5.74
CA TYR A 105 7.65 0.23 4.63
C TYR A 105 8.36 1.58 4.73
N ASN A 106 8.60 2.19 3.58
CA ASN A 106 9.25 3.48 3.47
C ASN A 106 8.26 4.54 2.96
N LEU A 107 8.20 5.69 3.64
CA LEU A 107 7.35 6.82 3.26
C LEU A 107 8.15 8.08 2.93
N ASP A 108 7.79 8.76 1.86
CA ASP A 108 8.13 10.17 1.65
C ASP A 108 6.89 11.03 1.94
N THR A 109 7.01 11.94 2.92
CA THR A 109 5.93 12.84 3.34
C THR A 109 6.13 14.29 2.88
N THR A 110 7.17 14.55 2.06
CA THR A 110 7.57 15.90 1.64
C THR A 110 7.80 16.03 0.13
N GLY A 111 7.97 14.93 -0.59
CA GLY A 111 8.24 14.90 -2.03
C GLY A 111 9.70 15.14 -2.38
N ASN A 112 10.61 15.00 -1.41
CA ASN A 112 12.05 15.19 -1.59
C ASN A 112 12.80 13.86 -1.80
N GLU A 113 12.07 12.75 -1.90
CA GLU A 113 12.60 11.39 -2.06
C GLU A 113 13.43 10.90 -0.87
N VAL A 114 13.45 11.64 0.24
CA VAL A 114 14.02 11.19 1.51
C VAL A 114 12.96 10.42 2.27
N GLY A 115 13.17 9.11 2.30
CA GLY A 115 12.27 8.16 2.91
C GLY A 115 12.36 8.12 4.43
N LYS A 116 11.27 7.71 5.06
CA LYS A 116 11.18 7.35 6.48
C LYS A 116 10.78 5.89 6.59
N LEU A 117 11.66 5.08 7.17
CA LEU A 117 11.46 3.66 7.39
C LEU A 117 10.60 3.41 8.63
N PHE A 118 9.53 2.67 8.44
CA PHE A 118 8.64 2.20 9.48
C PHE A 118 8.72 0.69 9.60
N ILE A 119 8.77 0.20 10.83
CA ILE A 119 8.62 -1.22 11.16
C ILE A 119 7.30 -1.37 11.91
N TYR A 120 6.36 -2.08 11.31
CA TYR A 120 5.00 -2.25 11.80
C TYR A 120 4.76 -3.69 12.23
N ASN A 121 4.38 -3.88 13.49
CA ASN A 121 3.95 -5.17 14.00
C ASN A 121 2.52 -5.46 13.53
N MET A 122 2.34 -6.47 12.69
CA MET A 122 1.04 -6.82 12.14
C MET A 122 0.10 -7.49 13.16
N THR A 123 0.65 -8.06 14.24
CA THR A 123 -0.12 -8.72 15.31
C THR A 123 -0.66 -7.70 16.31
N SER A 124 0.20 -6.83 16.85
CA SER A 124 -0.22 -5.79 17.80
C SER A 124 -0.78 -4.54 17.14
N LYS A 125 -0.63 -4.41 15.81
CA LYS A 125 -1.06 -3.25 15.01
C LYS A 125 -0.38 -1.94 15.44
N THR A 126 0.91 -2.01 15.79
CA THR A 126 1.70 -0.87 16.30
C THR A 126 3.06 -0.74 15.62
N HIS A 127 3.60 0.47 15.58
CA HIS A 127 4.98 0.71 15.18
C HIS A 127 5.98 0.31 16.26
N TYR A 128 7.06 -0.38 15.88
CA TYR A 128 8.15 -0.75 16.80
C TYR A 128 8.98 0.46 17.22
N LEU A 129 9.26 1.37 16.28
CA LEU A 129 10.06 2.55 16.52
C LEU A 129 9.17 3.74 16.90
N LYS A 130 9.55 4.48 17.94
CA LYS A 130 8.89 5.74 18.31
C LYS A 130 9.08 6.83 17.25
N SER A 131 10.18 6.75 16.50
CA SER A 131 10.49 7.65 15.39
C SER A 131 11.04 6.83 14.24
N PRO A 132 10.58 7.09 13.00
CA PRO A 132 11.08 6.37 11.83
C PRO A 132 12.54 6.73 11.54
N ILE A 133 13.25 5.83 10.87
CA ILE A 133 14.64 6.04 10.46
C ILE A 133 14.63 6.74 9.11
N GLU A 134 15.35 7.85 8.97
CA GLU A 134 15.50 8.50 7.65
C GLU A 134 16.41 7.68 6.75
N VAL A 135 15.99 7.49 5.50
CA VAL A 135 16.69 6.73 4.47
C VAL A 135 16.88 7.62 3.25
N GLN A 136 18.12 7.75 2.79
CA GLN A 136 18.48 8.53 1.62
C GLN A 136 18.03 7.83 0.32
N PRO A 137 17.82 8.57 -0.77
CA PRO A 137 17.55 7.98 -2.08
C PRO A 137 18.62 6.96 -2.49
N GLY A 138 18.22 5.82 -3.06
CA GLY A 138 19.12 4.82 -3.63
C GLY A 138 19.69 3.79 -2.65
N VAL A 139 19.14 3.67 -1.43
CA VAL A 139 19.46 2.57 -0.51
C VAL A 139 18.43 1.45 -0.70
N ASP A 140 18.87 0.31 -1.26
CA ASP A 140 18.04 -0.90 -1.42
C ASP A 140 17.88 -1.65 -0.08
N PHE A 141 16.68 -2.18 0.16
CA PHE A 141 16.25 -2.75 1.44
C PHE A 141 16.52 -4.25 1.62
N GLU A 142 17.24 -4.92 0.71
CA GLU A 142 17.47 -6.38 0.72
C GLU A 142 18.04 -6.94 2.06
N CYS A 143 18.57 -6.10 2.95
CA CYS A 143 19.14 -6.53 4.23
C CYS A 143 18.21 -6.46 5.46
N VAL A 144 17.04 -5.82 5.41
CA VAL A 144 16.25 -5.57 6.64
C VAL A 144 15.41 -6.79 7.06
N CYS A 145 15.06 -7.69 6.14
CA CYS A 145 14.19 -8.85 6.43
C CYS A 145 14.91 -10.11 6.95
N TYR A 146 16.21 -10.03 7.26
CA TYR A 146 16.97 -11.17 7.83
C TYR A 146 16.99 -11.24 9.37
N PHE A 147 16.29 -10.35 10.08
CA PHE A 147 16.16 -10.47 11.53
C PHE A 147 15.18 -11.60 11.88
N ARG A 148 15.75 -12.80 12.10
CA ARG A 148 15.11 -13.95 12.74
C ARG A 148 14.97 -13.75 14.25
#